data_AF-A0A089JSP1-F1
#
_entry.id   AF-A0A089JSP1-F1
#
_cell.length_a   1.000
_cell.length_b   1.000
_cell.length_c   1.000
_cell.angle_alpha   90.00
_cell.angle_beta   90.00
_cell.angle_gamma   90.00
#
_symmetry.space_group_name_H-M   'P 1'
#
loop_
_entity.id
_entity.type
_entity.pdbx_description
1 polymer ?
#
loop_
_entity_poly.entity_id
_entity_poly.type
_entity_poly.pdbx_seq_one_letter_code
_entity_poly.pdbx_strand_id
1 'polypeptide(L)' 'MICIIRLLTCSSIILFVSALLMLTVDSRIYKDRGWFREKKYAAVMGWIYCILSVFILIGLMIYV' A
#
# COMPACT_ATOMS: atom_id res chain seq x y z
N MET A 1 0.06 -26.52 -4.49
CA MET A 1 -0.51 -25.51 -3.57
C MET A 1 0.53 -24.48 -3.09
N ILE A 2 1.69 -24.89 -2.57
CA ILE A 2 2.77 -23.99 -2.11
C ILE A 2 3.20 -22.91 -3.13
N CYS A 3 3.29 -23.24 -4.43
CA CYS A 3 3.75 -22.29 -5.44
C CYS A 3 2.81 -21.07 -5.61
N ILE A 4 1.49 -21.30 -5.54
CA ILE A 4 0.46 -20.25 -5.66
C ILE A 4 0.49 -19.32 -4.45
N ILE A 5 0.69 -19.87 -3.26
CA ILE A 5 0.81 -19.10 -2.00
C ILE A 5 2.03 -18.18 -2.04
N ARG A 6 3.17 -18.68 -2.54
CA ARG A 6 4.41 -17.90 -2.71
C ARG A 6 4.20 -16.76 -3.71
N LEU A 7 3.52 -17.04 -4.82
CA LEU A 7 3.19 -16.03 -5.83
C LEU A 7 2.29 -14.92 -5.26
N LEU A 8 1.25 -15.29 -4.50
CA LEU A 8 0.36 -14.33 -3.85
C LEU A 8 1.09 -13.47 -2.80
N THR A 9 1.97 -14.09 -2.03
CA THR A 9 2.74 -13.36 -1.01
C THR A 9 3.67 -12.33 -1.67
N CYS A 10 4.37 -12.73 -2.75
CA CYS A 10 5.24 -11.83 -3.50
C CYS A 10 4.46 -10.68 -4.14
N SER A 11 3.29 -10.93 -4.74
CA SER A 11 2.48 -9.87 -5.34
C SER A 11 1.91 -8.91 -4.30
N SER A 12 1.47 -9.40 -3.14
CA SER A 12 1.04 -8.56 -2.01
C SER A 12 2.17 -7.66 -1.48
N ILE A 13 3.40 -8.17 -1.38
CA ILE A 13 4.57 -7.38 -0.96
C ILE A 13 4.87 -6.27 -1.98
N ILE A 14 4.83 -6.60 -3.28
CA ILE A 14 5.06 -5.60 -4.34
C ILE A 14 4.00 -4.50 -4.28
N LEU A 15 2.72 -4.85 -4.12
CA LEU A 15 1.63 -3.88 -3.96
C LEU A 15 1.81 -2.99 -2.72
N PHE A 16 2.26 -3.56 -1.61
CA PHE A 16 2.55 -2.81 -0.38
C PHE A 16 3.67 -1.79 -0.59
N VAL A 17 4.77 -2.19 -1.23
CA VAL A 17 5.91 -1.32 -1.54
C VAL A 17 5.51 -0.21 -2.54
N SER A 18 4.74 -0.55 -3.57
CA SER A 18 4.22 0.44 -4.53
C SER A 18 3.30 1.46 -3.86
N ALA A 19 2.42 1.04 -2.94
CA ALA A 19 1.56 1.94 -2.18
C ALA A 19 2.37 2.90 -1.29
N LEU A 20 3.43 2.40 -0.62
CA LEU A 20 4.34 3.22 0.18
C LEU A 20 5.13 4.22 -0.68
N LEU A 21 5.61 3.80 -1.85
CA LEU A 21 6.30 4.68 -2.79
C LEU A 21 5.37 5.78 -3.28
N MET A 22 4.14 5.45 -3.66
CA MET A 22 3.13 6.41 -4.07
C MET A 22 2.84 7.41 -2.95
N LEU A 23 2.62 6.95 -1.72
CA LEU A 23 2.43 7.81 -0.54
C LEU A 23 3.63 8.74 -0.30
N THR A 24 4.84 8.24 -0.49
CA THR A 24 6.09 9.01 -0.28
C THR A 24 6.28 10.06 -1.36
N VAL A 25 6.05 9.71 -2.62
CA VAL A 25 6.14 10.62 -3.78
C VAL A 25 5.08 11.70 -3.68
N ASP A 26 3.82 11.34 -3.42
CA ASP A 26 2.74 12.31 -3.16
C ASP A 26 3.11 13.25 -2.01
N SER A 27 3.63 12.72 -0.91
CA SER A 27 4.02 13.55 0.25
C SER A 27 5.09 14.59 -0.08
N ARG A 28 6.05 14.25 -0.97
CA ARG A 28 7.09 15.19 -1.42
C ARG A 28 6.53 16.24 -2.36
N ILE A 29 5.71 15.84 -3.34
CA ILE A 29 5.11 16.77 -4.31
C ILE A 29 4.19 17.78 -3.61
N TYR A 30 3.36 17.31 -2.65
CA TYR A 30 2.45 18.19 -1.92
C TYR A 30 3.13 19.09 -0.90
N LYS A 31 4.29 18.70 -0.36
CA LYS A 31 5.08 19.55 0.53
C LYS A 31 5.63 20.77 -0.20
N ASP A 32 5.98 20.62 -1.47
CA ASP A 32 6.58 21.69 -2.28
C ASP A 32 5.53 22.73 -2.75
N ARG A 33 4.31 22.27 -3.07
CA ARG A 33 3.27 23.16 -3.64
C ARG A 33 2.31 23.82 -2.64
N GLY A 34 2.30 23.41 -1.36
CA GLY A 34 1.42 24.01 -0.33
C GLY A 34 -0.05 23.55 -0.38
N TRP A 35 -0.36 22.46 -1.07
CA TRP A 35 -1.73 21.97 -1.27
C TRP A 35 -2.16 21.05 -0.11
N PHE A 36 -2.53 21.65 1.03
CA PHE A 36 -2.88 20.94 2.26
C PHE A 36 -4.12 20.04 2.16
N ARG A 37 -5.11 20.40 1.32
CA ARG A 37 -6.34 19.59 1.16
C ARG A 37 -6.06 18.30 0.42
N GLU A 38 -5.38 18.38 -0.73
CA GLU A 38 -5.07 17.21 -1.55
C GLU A 38 -4.09 16.26 -0.84
N LYS A 39 -3.15 16.80 -0.07
CA LYS A 39 -2.29 16.01 0.83
C LYS A 39 -3.08 15.10 1.77
N LYS A 40 -4.21 15.57 2.31
CA LYS A 40 -5.04 14.80 3.24
C LYS A 40 -5.75 13.66 2.52
N TYR A 41 -6.25 13.89 1.30
CA TYR A 41 -6.88 12.85 0.48
C TYR A 41 -5.88 11.80 0.00
N ALA A 42 -4.71 12.21 -0.50
CA ALA A 42 -3.64 11.30 -0.91
C ALA A 42 -3.12 10.46 0.26
N ALA A 43 -2.96 11.08 1.44
CA ALA A 43 -2.59 10.35 2.64
C ALA A 43 -3.65 9.31 3.03
N VAL A 44 -4.92 9.69 3.09
CA VAL A 44 -6.02 8.77 3.41
C VAL A 44 -6.08 7.61 2.41
N MET A 45 -5.96 7.88 1.10
CA MET A 45 -5.93 6.84 0.08
C MET A 45 -4.75 5.88 0.27
N GLY A 46 -3.52 6.40 0.46
CA GLY A 46 -2.36 5.54 0.67
C GLY A 46 -2.44 4.72 1.96
N TRP A 47 -3.03 5.26 3.04
CA TRP A 47 -3.33 4.49 4.26
C TRP A 47 -4.37 3.40 4.02
N ILE A 48 -5.42 3.66 3.24
CA ILE A 48 -6.41 2.64 2.86
C ILE A 48 -5.75 1.50 2.09
N TYR A 49 -4.90 1.81 1.09
CA TYR A 49 -4.16 0.79 0.34
C TYR A 49 -3.19 -0.01 1.22
N CYS A 50 -2.55 0.65 2.19
CA CYS A 50 -1.67 0.01 3.17
C CYS A 50 -2.45 -0.96 4.08
N ILE A 51 -3.61 -0.55 4.59
CA ILE A 51 -4.48 -1.42 5.40
C ILE A 51 -5.01 -2.59 4.58
N LEU A 52 -5.45 -2.35 3.34
CA LEU A 52 -6.00 -3.37 2.46
C LEU A 52 -4.97 -4.45 2.13
N SER A 53 -3.73 -4.05 1.82
CA SER A 53 -2.64 -4.98 1.53
C SER A 53 -2.19 -5.78 2.76
N VAL A 54 -2.18 -5.16 3.95
CA VAL A 54 -1.95 -5.89 5.22
C VAL A 54 -3.07 -6.89 5.50
N PHE A 55 -4.32 -6.52 5.26
CA PHE A 55 -5.47 -7.40 5.47
C PHE A 55 -5.41 -8.63 4.56
N ILE A 56 -5.01 -8.45 3.30
CA ILE A 56 -4.79 -9.54 2.34
C ILE A 56 -3.66 -10.46 2.82
N LEU A 57 -2.55 -9.90 3.32
CA LEU A 57 -1.43 -10.69 3.86
C LEU A 57 -1.83 -11.52 5.08
N ILE A 58 -2.60 -10.95 6.02
CA ILE A 58 -3.10 -11.66 7.20
C ILE A 58 -4.07 -12.77 6.80
N GLY A 59 -5.01 -12.46 5.89
CA GLY A 59 -5.94 -13.46 5.36
C GLY A 59 -5.23 -14.62 4.67
N LEU A 60 -4.19 -14.33 3.90
CA LEU A 60 -3.35 -15.35 3.28
C LEU A 60 -2.60 -16.19 4.33
N MET A 61 -2.10 -15.55 5.40
CA MET A 61 -1.35 -16.25 6.45
C MET A 61 -2.23 -17.15 7.32
N ILE A 62 -3.50 -16.80 7.53
CA ILE A 62 -4.48 -17.67 8.22
C ILE A 62 -4.92 -18.84 7.32
N TYR A 63 -4.92 -18.64 6.00
CA TYR A 63 -5.31 -19.67 5.03
C TYR A 63 -4.22 -20.73 4.79
N VAL A 64 -2.96 -20.40 5.04
CA VAL A 64 -1.79 -21.30 4.98
C VAL A 64 -1.73 -22.19 6.21
#